data_AF-A0A6G7P0Y3-F1
#
_entry.id   AF-A0A6G7P0Y3-F1
#
_cell.length_a   1.000
_cell.length_b   1.000
_cell.length_c   1.000
_cell.angle_alpha   90.00
_cell.angle_beta   90.00
_cell.angle_gamma   90.00
#
_symmetry.space_group_name_H-M   'P 1'
#
loop_
_entity.id
_entity.type
_entity.pdbx_description
1 polymer ?
#
loop_
_entity_poly.entity_id
_entity_poly.type
_entity_poly.pdbx_seq_one_letter_code
_entity_poly.pdbx_strand_id
1 'polypeptide(L)'
;MVPADEGGGLMRLDLLTEPVEGLDEALAAVDAFDQVLIGGLLRPQPAQAEGLARLADAVAGSPLAARAAEAAEKAAAGAASEDHFLSLAAARTALLGSVHDALAARADEATGRPREETPAAAAAGQQAPNLLAAARSWLGDLARAGWQGIDHDVVAGSAQVVSALLPGPELRRLATLLDGFAAELAASCPGASLERIPVRRWADLWARGMLLTLPGAAAALATGTATGRLLPLGVDLQEHATAAQAQVHAVLEPADGGPPRLVRASVSAPKPDTVLGAGVWQLLRPHMALLAALGEGRSMDLTDMPVTAEGDLIWSDEHARAGEPADPFATARVALPTATTPPTAPLDRHPVRLAHPVFLEGYTAEQDADDETVTFTLTGHRLAVDTDRVPVAGPLTPKAVAASTACIGLLRWDAGRFAVQPLAVETTVRRKTVAVHAGAWAGGTTDKAGAKLEKAATDAVAVLRERAGRLLRK
;
A
#
# COMPACT_ATOMS: atom_id res chain seq x y z
N MET A 1 -3.25 -10.45 -36.42
CA MET A 1 -2.71 -9.16 -36.91
C MET A 1 -3.50 -8.07 -36.25
N VAL A 2 -2.99 -7.57 -35.13
CA VAL A 2 -3.52 -6.38 -34.43
C VAL A 2 -2.94 -5.17 -35.15
N PRO A 3 -3.72 -4.11 -35.44
CA PRO A 3 -3.16 -2.90 -36.06
C PRO A 3 -2.12 -2.30 -35.13
N ALA A 4 -0.98 -1.89 -35.68
CA ALA A 4 -0.07 -1.01 -34.99
C ALA A 4 -0.78 0.34 -34.81
N ASP A 5 -0.94 0.79 -33.57
CA ASP A 5 -1.41 2.14 -33.27
C ASP A 5 -0.42 3.14 -33.89
N GLU A 6 -0.83 3.75 -35.01
CA GLU A 6 -0.13 4.86 -35.64
C GLU A 6 -0.31 6.11 -34.78
N GLY A 7 0.50 6.21 -33.71
CA GLY A 7 0.54 7.37 -32.84
C GLY A 7 0.98 7.07 -31.40
N GLY A 8 2.16 6.46 -31.21
CA GLY A 8 2.92 6.45 -29.95
C GLY A 8 2.16 6.21 -28.63
N GLY A 9 2.13 4.96 -28.16
CA GLY A 9 2.21 4.65 -26.73
C GLY A 9 1.10 5.18 -25.80
N LEU A 10 -0.12 5.36 -26.28
CA LEU A 10 -1.25 5.76 -25.42
C LEU A 10 -1.81 4.54 -24.66
N MET A 11 -2.04 4.72 -23.36
CA MET A 11 -2.62 3.71 -22.47
C MET A 11 -4.04 3.33 -22.92
N ARG A 12 -4.33 2.03 -22.96
CA ARG A 12 -5.64 1.46 -23.33
C ARG A 12 -6.61 1.51 -22.14
N LEU A 13 -7.40 2.58 -22.03
CA LEU A 13 -8.33 2.78 -20.91
C LEU A 13 -9.60 1.91 -20.98
N ASP A 14 -10.00 1.48 -22.17
CA ASP A 14 -11.12 0.55 -22.39
C ASP A 14 -10.98 -0.70 -21.50
N LEU A 15 -9.77 -1.25 -21.48
CA LEU A 15 -9.37 -2.41 -20.70
C LEU A 15 -9.59 -2.24 -19.19
N LEU A 16 -9.53 -1.01 -18.66
CA LEU A 16 -9.76 -0.75 -17.22
C LEU A 16 -11.24 -0.65 -16.84
N THR A 17 -12.13 -0.61 -17.83
CA THR A 17 -13.59 -0.52 -17.61
C THR A 17 -14.33 -1.80 -17.95
N GLU A 18 -13.67 -2.71 -18.65
CA GLU A 18 -14.21 -4.03 -18.97
C GLU A 18 -14.27 -4.95 -17.75
N PRO A 19 -15.29 -5.82 -17.67
CA PRO A 19 -15.37 -6.81 -16.60
C PRO A 19 -14.22 -7.82 -16.71
N VAL A 20 -13.68 -8.23 -15.56
CA VAL A 20 -12.70 -9.31 -15.47
C VAL A 20 -13.43 -10.60 -15.10
N GLU A 21 -13.26 -11.65 -15.89
CA GLU A 21 -13.91 -12.94 -15.67
C GLU A 21 -13.58 -13.50 -14.27
N GLY A 22 -14.62 -13.93 -13.53
CA GLY A 22 -14.46 -14.53 -12.20
C GLY A 22 -14.17 -13.54 -11.06
N LEU A 23 -13.98 -12.25 -11.36
CA LEU A 23 -13.63 -11.22 -10.37
C LEU A 23 -14.74 -11.03 -9.34
N ASP A 24 -15.97 -10.86 -9.80
CA ASP A 24 -17.12 -10.60 -8.93
C ASP A 24 -17.44 -11.83 -8.07
N GLU A 25 -17.34 -13.03 -8.64
CA GLU A 25 -17.52 -14.28 -7.90
C GLU A 25 -16.47 -14.45 -6.81
N ALA A 26 -15.19 -14.16 -7.12
CA ALA A 26 -14.11 -14.21 -6.14
C ALA A 26 -14.33 -13.20 -5.01
N LEU A 27 -14.64 -11.94 -5.34
CA LEU A 27 -14.90 -10.89 -4.35
C LEU A 27 -16.13 -11.21 -3.48
N ALA A 28 -17.19 -11.77 -4.06
CA ALA A 28 -18.38 -12.20 -3.33
C ALA A 28 -18.10 -13.35 -2.35
N ALA A 29 -17.22 -14.29 -2.70
CA ALA A 29 -16.79 -15.34 -1.77
C ALA A 29 -15.97 -14.78 -0.60
N VAL A 30 -15.08 -13.81 -0.86
CA VAL A 30 -14.36 -13.10 0.22
C VAL A 30 -15.33 -12.28 1.08
N ASP A 31 -16.28 -11.55 0.48
CA ASP A 31 -17.32 -10.81 1.21
C ASP A 31 -18.14 -11.73 2.11
N ALA A 32 -18.58 -12.88 1.59
CA ALA A 32 -19.34 -13.86 2.37
C ALA A 32 -18.55 -14.36 3.59
N PHE A 33 -17.25 -14.62 3.43
CA PHE A 33 -16.37 -14.98 4.55
C PHE A 33 -16.17 -13.80 5.53
N ASP A 34 -15.95 -12.59 5.04
CA ASP A 34 -15.71 -11.44 5.91
C ASP A 34 -16.94 -11.12 6.79
N GLN A 35 -18.16 -11.35 6.27
CA GLN A 35 -19.39 -11.27 7.05
C GLN A 35 -19.42 -12.28 8.21
N VAL A 36 -18.80 -13.46 8.06
CA VAL A 36 -18.72 -14.46 9.14
C VAL A 36 -17.97 -13.89 10.34
N LEU A 37 -16.89 -13.15 10.11
CA LEU A 37 -16.05 -12.55 11.15
C LEU A 37 -16.78 -11.47 11.97
N ILE A 38 -17.90 -10.93 11.49
CA ILE A 38 -18.73 -9.99 12.26
C ILE A 38 -19.30 -10.67 13.51
N GLY A 39 -19.90 -11.85 13.33
CA GLY A 39 -20.55 -12.60 14.40
C GLY A 39 -19.62 -13.57 15.13
N GLY A 40 -18.41 -13.78 14.63
CA GLY A 40 -17.39 -14.62 15.26
C GLY A 40 -17.54 -16.12 14.98
N LEU A 41 -16.48 -16.86 15.30
CA LEU A 41 -16.33 -18.28 15.01
C LEU A 41 -16.51 -19.19 16.24
N LEU A 42 -16.80 -18.64 17.42
CA LEU A 42 -17.01 -19.44 18.63
C LEU A 42 -18.32 -20.25 18.60
N ARG A 43 -19.39 -19.66 18.05
CA ARG A 43 -20.73 -20.27 17.93
C ARG A 43 -21.42 -19.83 16.64
N PRO A 44 -20.92 -20.25 15.46
CA PRO A 44 -21.44 -19.77 14.20
C PRO A 44 -22.88 -20.24 13.96
N GLN A 45 -23.66 -19.36 13.34
CA GLN A 45 -25.03 -19.63 12.89
C GLN A 45 -25.04 -20.33 11.52
N PRO A 46 -26.15 -20.95 11.10
CA PRO A 46 -26.25 -21.60 9.80
C PRO A 46 -25.84 -20.70 8.60
N ALA A 47 -26.24 -19.43 8.61
CA ALA A 47 -25.84 -18.47 7.57
C ALA A 47 -24.33 -18.19 7.54
N GLN A 48 -23.66 -18.26 8.69
CA GLN A 48 -22.20 -18.12 8.77
C GLN A 48 -21.48 -19.38 8.23
N ALA A 49 -22.07 -20.56 8.42
CA ALA A 49 -21.54 -21.81 7.85
C ALA A 49 -21.55 -21.78 6.31
N GLU A 50 -22.56 -21.16 5.68
CA GLU A 50 -22.59 -20.96 4.22
C GLU A 50 -21.44 -20.06 3.73
N GLY A 51 -21.13 -18.98 4.45
CA GLY A 51 -19.99 -18.10 4.11
C GLY A 51 -18.64 -18.81 4.17
N LEU A 52 -18.46 -19.69 5.17
CA LEU A 52 -17.28 -20.54 5.30
C LEU A 52 -17.18 -21.56 4.16
N ALA A 53 -18.28 -22.21 3.80
CA ALA A 53 -18.33 -23.16 2.69
C ALA A 53 -18.00 -22.51 1.36
N ARG A 54 -18.55 -21.31 1.07
CA ARG A 54 -18.25 -20.55 -0.16
C ARG A 54 -16.76 -20.25 -0.32
N LEU A 55 -16.07 -19.89 0.76
CA LEU A 55 -14.63 -19.67 0.70
C LEU A 55 -13.88 -20.97 0.37
N ALA A 56 -14.25 -22.09 1.00
CA ALA A 56 -13.64 -23.39 0.72
C ALA A 56 -13.87 -23.84 -0.74
N ASP A 57 -15.09 -23.65 -1.26
CA ASP A 57 -15.46 -23.96 -2.64
C ASP A 57 -14.66 -23.12 -3.64
N ALA A 58 -14.50 -21.82 -3.36
CA ALA A 58 -13.72 -20.91 -4.21
C ALA A 58 -12.25 -21.32 -4.36
N VAL A 59 -11.69 -22.04 -3.38
CA VAL A 59 -10.31 -22.54 -3.43
C VAL A 59 -10.20 -24.05 -3.68
N ALA A 60 -11.30 -24.72 -4.03
CA ALA A 60 -11.34 -26.18 -4.20
C ALA A 60 -10.45 -26.70 -5.34
N GLY A 61 -10.17 -25.86 -6.34
CA GLY A 61 -9.24 -26.16 -7.43
C GLY A 61 -7.76 -25.93 -7.11
N SER A 62 -7.43 -25.51 -5.88
CA SER A 62 -6.09 -25.09 -5.49
C SER A 62 -5.39 -26.10 -4.57
N PRO A 63 -4.07 -25.98 -4.34
CA PRO A 63 -3.37 -26.76 -3.31
C PRO A 63 -3.92 -26.58 -1.88
N LEU A 64 -4.73 -25.54 -1.62
CA LEU A 64 -5.34 -25.30 -0.30
C LEU A 64 -6.65 -26.07 -0.09
N ALA A 65 -7.21 -26.71 -1.12
CA ALA A 65 -8.56 -27.29 -1.10
C ALA A 65 -8.87 -28.12 0.15
N ALA A 66 -8.05 -29.14 0.44
CA ALA A 66 -8.29 -30.03 1.58
C ALA A 66 -8.21 -29.30 2.93
N ARG A 67 -7.25 -28.38 3.09
CA ARG A 67 -7.04 -27.62 4.34
C ARG A 67 -8.14 -26.58 4.55
N ALA A 68 -8.56 -25.91 3.48
CA ALA A 68 -9.64 -24.93 3.53
C ALA A 68 -10.99 -25.60 3.84
N ALA A 69 -11.28 -26.74 3.21
CA ALA A 69 -12.48 -27.52 3.48
C ALA A 69 -12.53 -28.01 4.94
N GLU A 70 -11.45 -28.61 5.45
CA GLU A 70 -11.36 -29.04 6.85
C GLU A 70 -11.54 -27.84 7.81
N ALA A 71 -10.86 -26.74 7.55
CA ALA A 71 -10.96 -25.55 8.39
C ALA A 71 -12.36 -24.92 8.38
N ALA A 72 -13.02 -24.88 7.22
CA ALA A 72 -14.39 -24.40 7.09
C ALA A 72 -15.37 -25.29 7.87
N GLU A 73 -15.23 -26.62 7.79
CA GLU A 73 -16.06 -27.56 8.54
C GLU A 73 -15.87 -27.40 10.05
N LYS A 74 -14.61 -27.36 10.52
CA LYS A 74 -14.31 -27.19 11.96
C LYS A 74 -14.76 -25.83 12.47
N ALA A 75 -14.61 -24.78 11.68
CA ALA A 75 -15.09 -23.46 12.02
C ALA A 75 -16.61 -23.45 12.13
N ALA A 76 -17.33 -23.99 11.15
CA ALA A 76 -18.79 -24.11 11.16
C ALA A 76 -19.33 -24.94 12.34
N ALA A 77 -18.56 -25.89 12.84
CA ALA A 77 -18.88 -26.66 14.04
C ALA A 77 -18.52 -25.95 15.37
N GLY A 78 -17.94 -24.75 15.33
CA GLY A 78 -17.43 -24.04 16.53
C GLY A 78 -16.22 -24.71 17.19
N ALA A 79 -15.49 -25.56 16.44
CA ALA A 79 -14.40 -26.40 16.94
C ALA A 79 -13.04 -26.05 16.29
N ALA A 80 -12.95 -24.94 15.56
CA ALA A 80 -11.72 -24.51 14.91
C ALA A 80 -10.63 -24.09 15.92
N SER A 81 -9.46 -24.70 15.75
CA SER A 81 -8.20 -24.26 16.36
C SER A 81 -7.54 -23.12 15.58
N GLU A 82 -6.46 -22.57 16.12
CA GLU A 82 -5.65 -21.52 15.46
C GLU A 82 -5.11 -21.93 14.10
N ASP A 83 -4.76 -23.21 13.91
CA ASP A 83 -4.29 -23.73 12.61
C ASP A 83 -5.41 -23.73 11.56
N HIS A 84 -6.66 -23.93 11.98
CA HIS A 84 -7.82 -23.80 11.10
C HIS A 84 -8.04 -22.33 10.72
N PHE A 85 -7.94 -21.41 11.67
CA PHE A 85 -8.00 -19.97 11.39
C PHE A 85 -6.91 -19.51 10.43
N LEU A 86 -5.69 -20.03 10.60
CA LEU A 86 -4.59 -19.76 9.68
C LEU A 86 -4.88 -20.29 8.28
N SER A 87 -5.49 -21.47 8.16
CA SER A 87 -5.89 -22.05 6.87
C SER A 87 -6.97 -21.22 6.17
N LEU A 88 -7.94 -20.69 6.92
CA LEU A 88 -8.96 -19.76 6.40
C LEU A 88 -8.34 -18.43 5.95
N ALA A 89 -7.44 -17.86 6.76
CA ALA A 89 -6.70 -16.65 6.40
C ALA A 89 -5.85 -16.85 5.13
N ALA A 90 -5.23 -18.02 4.97
CA ALA A 90 -4.48 -18.38 3.78
C ALA A 90 -5.39 -18.51 2.54
N ALA A 91 -6.54 -19.20 2.65
CA ALA A 91 -7.50 -19.34 1.56
C ALA A 91 -8.03 -17.97 1.10
N ARG A 92 -8.42 -17.11 2.06
CA ARG A 92 -8.87 -15.74 1.79
C ARG A 92 -7.80 -14.92 1.08
N THR A 93 -6.57 -14.97 1.58
CA THR A 93 -5.44 -14.22 1.00
C THR A 93 -5.08 -14.73 -0.39
N ALA A 94 -5.12 -16.05 -0.62
CA ALA A 94 -4.86 -16.63 -1.94
C ALA A 94 -5.91 -16.20 -2.96
N LEU A 95 -7.20 -16.14 -2.58
CA LEU A 95 -8.28 -15.68 -3.45
C LEU A 95 -8.16 -14.18 -3.79
N LEU A 96 -7.82 -13.34 -2.82
CA LEU A 96 -7.48 -11.93 -3.07
C LEU A 96 -6.21 -11.78 -3.91
N GLY A 97 -5.26 -12.71 -3.77
CA GLY A 97 -4.07 -12.81 -4.59
C GLY A 97 -4.39 -13.09 -6.05
N SER A 98 -5.32 -14.00 -6.35
CA SER A 98 -5.78 -14.23 -7.73
C SER A 98 -6.51 -13.02 -8.32
N VAL A 99 -7.30 -12.31 -7.50
CA VAL A 99 -7.93 -11.04 -7.92
C VAL A 99 -6.86 -10.00 -8.25
N HIS A 100 -5.88 -9.83 -7.37
CA HIS A 100 -4.75 -8.95 -7.62
C HIS A 100 -4.04 -9.31 -8.93
N ASP A 101 -3.73 -10.59 -9.16
CA ASP A 101 -2.98 -11.02 -10.33
C ASP A 101 -3.76 -10.75 -11.63
N ALA A 102 -5.08 -10.96 -11.63
CA ALA A 102 -5.94 -10.62 -12.78
C ALA A 102 -5.98 -9.10 -13.06
N LEU A 103 -6.17 -8.29 -12.02
CA LEU A 103 -6.18 -6.83 -12.14
C LEU A 103 -4.81 -6.28 -12.56
N ALA A 104 -3.74 -6.85 -12.04
CA ALA A 104 -2.38 -6.46 -12.34
C ALA A 104 -1.99 -6.85 -13.76
N ALA A 105 -2.46 -7.99 -14.28
CA ALA A 105 -2.30 -8.34 -15.69
C ALA A 105 -3.05 -7.36 -16.61
N ARG A 106 -4.24 -6.94 -16.19
CA ARG A 106 -5.03 -5.94 -16.91
C ARG A 106 -4.37 -4.55 -16.93
N ALA A 107 -3.72 -4.16 -15.83
CA ALA A 107 -2.90 -2.94 -15.77
C ALA A 107 -1.66 -3.01 -16.68
N ASP A 108 -0.97 -4.17 -16.72
CA ASP A 108 0.16 -4.37 -17.63
C ASP A 108 -0.28 -4.26 -19.10
N GLU A 109 -1.39 -4.91 -19.46
CA GLU A 109 -1.97 -4.85 -20.82
C GLU A 109 -2.37 -3.42 -21.19
N ALA A 110 -3.03 -2.70 -20.27
CA ALA A 110 -3.44 -1.31 -20.48
C ALA A 110 -2.24 -0.38 -20.72
N THR A 111 -1.12 -0.65 -20.04
CA THR A 111 0.10 0.18 -20.15
C THR A 111 1.09 -0.32 -21.21
N GLY A 112 0.86 -1.51 -21.79
CA GLY A 112 1.77 -2.16 -22.72
C GLY A 112 3.10 -2.60 -22.10
N ARG A 113 3.18 -2.72 -20.77
CA ARG A 113 4.45 -2.99 -20.07
C ARG A 113 4.67 -4.47 -19.79
N PRO A 114 5.90 -4.98 -19.99
CA PRO A 114 6.25 -6.33 -19.58
C PRO A 114 6.41 -6.43 -18.06
N ARG A 115 6.09 -7.62 -17.52
CA ARG A 115 6.35 -7.98 -16.12
C ARG A 115 7.47 -9.00 -16.04
N GLU A 116 8.35 -8.82 -15.07
CA GLU A 116 9.41 -9.77 -14.75
C GLU A 116 8.84 -11.06 -14.15
N GLU A 117 9.52 -12.18 -14.44
CA GLU A 117 9.13 -13.46 -13.89
C GLU A 117 9.32 -13.50 -12.36
N THR A 118 8.41 -14.18 -11.66
CA THR A 118 8.53 -14.36 -10.21
C THR A 118 9.65 -15.36 -9.93
N PRO A 119 10.72 -14.98 -9.19
CA PRO A 119 11.76 -15.92 -8.82
C PRO A 119 11.21 -16.99 -7.86
N ALA A 120 11.81 -18.18 -7.89
CA ALA A 120 11.44 -19.27 -6.99
C ALA A 120 11.65 -18.86 -5.52
N ALA A 121 10.69 -19.19 -4.65
CA ALA A 121 10.78 -18.87 -3.24
C ALA A 121 11.97 -19.60 -2.58
N ALA A 122 12.85 -18.86 -1.91
CA ALA A 122 13.88 -19.43 -1.06
C ALA A 122 13.27 -19.90 0.28
N ALA A 123 13.82 -20.97 0.86
CA ALA A 123 13.39 -21.47 2.16
C ALA A 123 13.70 -20.44 3.26
N ALA A 124 12.72 -20.18 4.13
CA ALA A 124 12.88 -19.24 5.22
C ALA A 124 13.73 -19.78 6.37
N GLY A 125 14.45 -18.89 7.05
CA GLY A 125 15.19 -19.19 8.28
C GLY A 125 14.28 -19.37 9.50
N GLN A 126 14.80 -20.01 10.56
CA GLN A 126 14.08 -20.23 11.82
C GLN A 126 13.93 -18.92 12.62
N GLN A 127 12.69 -18.61 13.01
CA GLN A 127 12.33 -17.48 13.90
C GLN A 127 11.89 -18.01 15.28
N ALA A 128 11.93 -17.13 16.30
CA ALA A 128 11.54 -17.46 17.67
C ALA A 128 10.06 -17.87 17.75
N PRO A 129 9.73 -19.15 18.02
CA PRO A 129 8.37 -19.68 17.85
C PRO A 129 7.38 -19.19 18.91
N ASN A 130 7.86 -18.75 20.08
CA ASN A 130 7.02 -18.42 21.23
C ASN A 130 6.28 -17.08 21.08
N LEU A 131 6.91 -16.04 20.53
CA LEU A 131 6.26 -14.73 20.35
C LEU A 131 5.22 -14.75 19.22
N LEU A 132 5.51 -15.49 18.15
CA LEU A 132 4.57 -15.68 17.04
C LEU A 132 3.30 -16.43 17.48
N ALA A 133 3.44 -17.40 18.39
CA ALA A 133 2.30 -18.10 18.98
C ALA A 133 1.42 -17.18 19.82
N ALA A 134 2.00 -16.28 20.63
CA ALA A 134 1.23 -15.31 21.41
C ALA A 134 0.41 -14.36 20.51
N ALA A 135 1.01 -13.87 19.42
CA ALA A 135 0.31 -13.08 18.42
C ALA A 135 -0.84 -13.86 17.75
N ARG A 136 -0.60 -15.13 17.41
CA ARG A 136 -1.61 -16.00 16.80
C ARG A 136 -2.77 -16.29 17.73
N SER A 137 -2.49 -16.53 19.02
CA SER A 137 -3.52 -16.71 20.04
C SER A 137 -4.43 -15.49 20.13
N TRP A 138 -3.85 -14.28 20.22
CA TRP A 138 -4.63 -13.04 20.27
C TRP A 138 -5.50 -12.86 19.02
N LEU A 139 -4.94 -13.07 17.83
CA LEU A 139 -5.71 -13.00 16.57
C LEU A 139 -6.79 -14.09 16.50
N GLY A 140 -6.55 -15.26 17.08
CA GLY A 140 -7.53 -16.34 17.21
C GLY A 140 -8.69 -15.95 18.13
N ASP A 141 -8.40 -15.25 19.23
CA ASP A 141 -9.42 -14.75 20.15
C ASP A 141 -10.30 -13.68 19.49
N LEU A 142 -9.72 -12.79 18.67
CA LEU A 142 -10.50 -11.86 17.84
C LEU A 142 -11.45 -12.59 16.89
N ALA A 143 -10.98 -13.63 16.20
CA ALA A 143 -11.81 -14.41 15.27
C ALA A 143 -12.93 -15.17 15.99
N ARG A 144 -12.66 -15.69 17.20
CA ARG A 144 -13.67 -16.38 18.02
C ARG A 144 -14.75 -15.42 18.50
N ALA A 145 -14.35 -14.26 19.03
CA ALA A 145 -15.26 -13.23 19.54
C ALA A 145 -16.10 -12.61 18.40
N GLY A 146 -15.48 -12.39 17.24
CA GLY A 146 -16.07 -11.64 16.14
C GLY A 146 -16.14 -10.14 16.42
N TRP A 147 -16.26 -9.33 15.37
CA TRP A 147 -16.23 -7.86 15.49
C TRP A 147 -17.27 -7.28 16.45
N GLN A 148 -18.45 -7.91 16.56
CA GLN A 148 -19.50 -7.50 17.49
C GLN A 148 -19.29 -7.99 18.94
N GLY A 149 -18.42 -8.98 19.14
CA GLY A 149 -18.13 -9.57 20.45
C GLY A 149 -16.84 -9.06 21.10
N ILE A 150 -16.12 -8.13 20.47
CA ILE A 150 -14.88 -7.57 21.02
C ILE A 150 -15.18 -6.59 22.16
N ASP A 151 -14.45 -6.75 23.27
CA ASP A 151 -14.46 -5.84 24.41
C ASP A 151 -13.07 -5.22 24.66
N HIS A 152 -13.00 -4.35 25.69
CA HIS A 152 -11.75 -3.69 26.05
C HIS A 152 -10.66 -4.67 26.52
N ASP A 153 -11.01 -5.79 27.14
CA ASP A 153 -10.04 -6.74 27.69
C ASP A 153 -9.36 -7.51 26.55
N VAL A 154 -10.13 -7.95 25.56
CA VAL A 154 -9.61 -8.60 24.34
C VAL A 154 -8.66 -7.67 23.58
N VAL A 155 -9.02 -6.40 23.41
CA VAL A 155 -8.16 -5.42 22.71
C VAL A 155 -6.89 -5.10 23.52
N ALA A 156 -7.02 -4.92 24.84
CA ALA A 156 -5.89 -4.62 25.72
C ALA A 156 -4.85 -5.75 25.75
N GLY A 157 -5.26 -7.00 25.49
CA GLY A 157 -4.36 -8.16 25.38
C GLY A 157 -3.25 -8.00 24.33
N SER A 158 -3.45 -7.15 23.32
CA SER A 158 -2.45 -6.88 22.28
C SER A 158 -1.19 -6.17 22.80
N ALA A 159 -1.31 -5.35 23.85
CA ALA A 159 -0.25 -4.44 24.28
C ALA A 159 1.03 -5.18 24.70
N GLN A 160 0.90 -6.29 25.43
CA GLN A 160 2.04 -7.11 25.85
C GLN A 160 2.69 -7.82 24.66
N VAL A 161 1.87 -8.31 23.72
CA VAL A 161 2.35 -8.96 22.50
C VAL A 161 3.14 -7.98 21.64
N VAL A 162 2.58 -6.81 21.36
CA VAL A 162 3.25 -5.75 20.58
C VAL A 162 4.55 -5.33 21.25
N SER A 163 4.53 -5.06 22.55
CA SER A 163 5.72 -4.66 23.31
C SER A 163 6.84 -5.70 23.25
N ALA A 164 6.51 -7.00 23.26
CA ALA A 164 7.48 -8.07 23.15
C ALA A 164 8.03 -8.26 21.72
N LEU A 165 7.24 -7.96 20.68
CA LEU A 165 7.65 -8.09 19.27
C LEU A 165 8.55 -6.93 18.80
N LEU A 166 8.28 -5.70 19.25
CA LEU A 166 8.95 -4.47 18.76
C LEU A 166 10.49 -4.49 18.80
N PRO A 167 11.15 -5.08 19.83
CA PRO A 167 12.62 -5.12 19.88
C PRO A 167 13.25 -5.88 18.70
N GLY A 168 12.62 -6.96 18.22
CA GLY A 168 13.11 -7.81 17.14
C GLY A 168 12.87 -7.20 15.76
N PRO A 169 13.90 -6.77 15.00
CA PRO A 169 13.73 -6.13 13.69
C PRO A 169 12.88 -6.94 12.70
N GLU A 170 13.07 -8.26 12.69
CA GLU A 170 12.35 -9.22 11.85
C GLU A 170 10.87 -9.40 12.25
N LEU A 171 10.50 -8.97 13.46
CA LEU A 171 9.15 -9.06 14.02
C LEU A 171 8.40 -7.72 13.95
N ARG A 172 9.09 -6.60 13.64
CA ARG A 172 8.49 -5.26 13.63
C ARG A 172 7.34 -5.13 12.64
N ARG A 173 7.40 -5.80 11.49
CA ARG A 173 6.29 -5.79 10.52
C ARG A 173 4.99 -6.30 11.14
N LEU A 174 5.06 -7.42 11.88
CA LEU A 174 3.91 -7.95 12.62
C LEU A 174 3.55 -6.99 13.76
N ALA A 175 4.52 -6.55 14.56
CA ALA A 175 4.27 -5.65 15.69
C ALA A 175 3.51 -4.37 15.29
N THR A 176 3.96 -3.68 14.24
CA THR A 176 3.32 -2.44 13.76
C THR A 176 1.93 -2.71 13.19
N LEU A 177 1.72 -3.84 12.53
CA LEU A 177 0.38 -4.22 12.06
C LEU A 177 -0.57 -4.47 13.24
N LEU A 178 -0.14 -5.22 14.26
CA LEU A 178 -0.96 -5.51 15.43
C LEU A 178 -1.24 -4.24 16.25
N ASP A 179 -0.26 -3.35 16.38
CA ASP A 179 -0.41 -2.04 17.03
C ASP A 179 -1.49 -1.19 16.35
N GLY A 180 -1.39 -1.02 15.03
CA GLY A 180 -2.38 -0.28 14.24
C GLY A 180 -3.77 -0.92 14.30
N PHE A 181 -3.84 -2.26 14.18
CA PHE A 181 -5.11 -2.96 14.24
C PHE A 181 -5.77 -2.84 15.62
N ALA A 182 -5.00 -3.02 16.69
CA ALA A 182 -5.49 -2.86 18.05
C ALA A 182 -5.96 -1.42 18.34
N ALA A 183 -5.26 -0.40 17.81
CA ALA A 183 -5.67 1.00 17.95
C ALA A 183 -7.03 1.27 17.30
N GLU A 184 -7.29 0.70 16.12
CA GLU A 184 -8.59 0.82 15.45
C GLU A 184 -9.70 0.10 16.18
N LEU A 185 -9.42 -1.12 16.68
CA LEU A 185 -10.38 -1.86 17.50
C LEU A 185 -10.68 -1.10 18.80
N ALA A 186 -9.67 -0.51 19.46
CA ALA A 186 -9.84 0.28 20.67
C ALA A 186 -10.72 1.53 20.44
N ALA A 187 -10.54 2.20 19.30
CA ALA A 187 -11.38 3.32 18.87
C ALA A 187 -12.84 2.91 18.60
N SER A 188 -13.09 1.60 18.51
CA SER A 188 -14.34 0.97 18.08
C SER A 188 -15.05 0.16 19.18
N CYS A 189 -14.41 -0.07 20.33
CA CYS A 189 -14.94 -0.86 21.44
C CYS A 189 -16.23 -0.24 22.05
N PRO A 190 -17.06 -1.04 22.76
CA PRO A 190 -18.41 -0.62 23.18
C PRO A 190 -18.42 0.70 23.95
N GLY A 191 -19.22 1.66 23.46
CA GLY A 191 -19.29 3.04 23.97
C GLY A 191 -18.88 4.09 22.94
N ALA A 192 -18.13 3.70 21.90
CA ALA A 192 -17.95 4.48 20.68
C ALA A 192 -19.14 4.28 19.74
N SER A 193 -19.73 5.35 19.23
CA SER A 193 -20.79 5.27 18.20
C SER A 193 -20.18 4.94 16.84
N LEU A 194 -19.85 3.67 16.60
CA LEU A 194 -19.52 3.24 15.25
C LEU A 194 -20.80 3.17 14.41
N GLU A 195 -20.91 4.03 13.41
CA GLU A 195 -21.99 3.98 12.42
C GLU A 195 -21.88 2.73 11.53
N ARG A 196 -20.65 2.23 11.29
CA ARG A 196 -20.39 1.06 10.43
C ARG A 196 -19.08 0.35 10.81
N ILE A 197 -19.12 -0.98 10.81
CA ILE A 197 -17.92 -1.82 10.95
C ILE A 197 -17.17 -1.84 9.60
N PRO A 198 -15.85 -1.55 9.55
CA PRO A 198 -15.04 -1.62 8.32
C PRO A 198 -14.64 -3.06 8.01
N VAL A 199 -15.64 -3.91 7.74
CA VAL A 199 -15.56 -5.38 7.67
C VAL A 199 -14.39 -5.89 6.81
N ARG A 200 -14.30 -5.45 5.54
CA ARG A 200 -13.22 -5.86 4.62
C ARG A 200 -11.84 -5.53 5.18
N ARG A 201 -11.68 -4.31 5.70
CA ARG A 201 -10.41 -3.79 6.19
C ARG A 201 -9.92 -4.54 7.43
N TRP A 202 -10.81 -4.83 8.37
CA TRP A 202 -10.45 -5.62 9.56
C TRP A 202 -10.18 -7.08 9.23
N ALA A 203 -10.91 -7.67 8.28
CA ALA A 203 -10.62 -8.99 7.77
C ALA A 203 -9.25 -9.05 7.05
N ASP A 204 -8.89 -8.01 6.29
CA ASP A 204 -7.55 -7.88 5.67
C ASP A 204 -6.45 -7.82 6.73
N LEU A 205 -6.60 -6.96 7.76
CA LEU A 205 -5.62 -6.86 8.84
C LEU A 205 -5.50 -8.16 9.64
N TRP A 206 -6.62 -8.81 9.95
CA TRP A 206 -6.63 -10.09 10.65
C TRP A 206 -5.95 -11.20 9.85
N ALA A 207 -6.34 -11.39 8.59
CA ALA A 207 -5.75 -12.43 7.74
C ALA A 207 -4.25 -12.19 7.53
N ARG A 208 -3.86 -10.92 7.33
CA ARG A 208 -2.46 -10.53 7.19
C ARG A 208 -1.68 -10.78 8.47
N GLY A 209 -2.23 -10.43 9.63
CA GLY A 209 -1.65 -10.71 10.94
C GLY A 209 -1.44 -12.20 11.14
N MET A 210 -2.46 -13.03 10.85
CA MET A 210 -2.40 -14.48 10.98
C MET A 210 -1.25 -15.06 10.16
N LEU A 211 -1.14 -14.68 8.88
CA LEU A 211 -0.07 -15.16 8.00
C LEU A 211 1.32 -14.68 8.42
N LEU A 212 1.46 -13.47 8.95
CA LEU A 212 2.72 -12.97 9.49
C LEU A 212 3.16 -13.69 10.77
N THR A 213 2.30 -14.50 11.40
CA THR A 213 2.70 -15.39 12.50
C THR A 213 3.41 -16.67 12.02
N LEU A 214 3.48 -16.91 10.70
CA LEU A 214 4.26 -18.02 10.15
C LEU A 214 5.74 -17.65 10.07
N PRO A 215 6.65 -18.52 10.56
CA PRO A 215 8.08 -18.29 10.42
C PRO A 215 8.46 -18.01 8.97
N GLY A 216 9.17 -16.91 8.74
CA GLY A 216 9.62 -16.51 7.41
C GLY A 216 8.66 -15.66 6.59
N ALA A 217 7.38 -15.56 6.99
CA ALA A 217 6.39 -14.77 6.25
C ALA A 217 6.71 -13.27 6.21
N ALA A 218 7.46 -12.77 7.19
CA ALA A 218 7.84 -11.35 7.27
C ALA A 218 9.10 -11.00 6.44
N ALA A 219 9.85 -11.98 5.94
CA ALA A 219 11.18 -11.77 5.39
C ALA A 219 11.13 -11.23 3.94
N ALA A 220 11.22 -9.91 3.78
CA ALA A 220 11.58 -9.28 2.50
C ALA A 220 13.10 -9.17 2.42
N LEU A 221 13.77 -10.28 2.08
CA LEU A 221 15.23 -10.30 1.98
C LEU A 221 15.68 -9.62 0.69
N ALA A 222 16.78 -8.87 0.76
CA ALA A 222 17.47 -8.41 -0.43
C ALA A 222 17.85 -9.63 -1.29
N THR A 223 17.45 -9.60 -2.55
CA THR A 223 17.73 -10.67 -3.51
C THR A 223 18.87 -10.32 -4.46
N GLY A 224 19.34 -9.07 -4.41
CA GLY A 224 20.47 -8.57 -5.20
C GLY A 224 20.80 -7.12 -4.89
N THR A 225 21.55 -6.49 -5.79
CA THR A 225 21.90 -5.07 -5.73
C THR A 225 21.52 -4.35 -7.02
N ALA A 226 21.30 -3.04 -6.92
CA ALA A 226 20.95 -2.14 -8.01
C ALA A 226 22.06 -1.09 -8.17
N THR A 227 22.63 -1.02 -9.37
CA THR A 227 23.63 -0.04 -9.78
C THR A 227 23.17 0.62 -11.06
N GLY A 228 23.17 1.95 -11.10
CA GLY A 228 22.60 2.70 -12.23
C GLY A 228 22.05 4.05 -11.82
N ARG A 229 21.29 4.66 -12.74
CA ARG A 229 20.68 5.96 -12.55
C ARG A 229 19.22 5.80 -12.15
N LEU A 230 18.86 6.33 -10.99
CA LEU A 230 17.50 6.34 -10.47
C LEU A 230 16.81 7.67 -10.84
N LEU A 231 15.66 7.57 -11.49
CA LEU A 231 14.84 8.67 -11.97
C LEU A 231 13.51 8.72 -11.19
N PRO A 232 13.37 9.60 -10.19
CA PRO A 232 12.16 9.68 -9.39
C PRO A 232 10.96 10.19 -10.21
N LEU A 233 9.81 9.52 -10.08
CA LEU A 233 8.55 9.91 -10.71
C LEU A 233 7.67 10.74 -9.76
N GLY A 234 7.64 10.36 -8.49
CA GLY A 234 6.81 11.00 -7.47
C GLY A 234 6.81 10.24 -6.15
N VAL A 235 6.08 10.79 -5.17
CA VAL A 235 6.01 10.24 -3.80
C VAL A 235 4.56 10.01 -3.41
N ASP A 236 4.26 8.79 -2.98
CA ASP A 236 3.05 8.46 -2.26
C ASP A 236 3.32 8.60 -0.74
N LEU A 237 2.54 9.42 -0.05
CA LEU A 237 2.67 9.66 1.38
C LEU A 237 1.50 9.01 2.10
N GLN A 238 1.77 8.00 2.92
CA GLN A 238 0.77 7.34 3.75
C GLN A 238 0.91 7.80 5.20
N GLU A 239 -0.21 8.21 5.79
CA GLU A 239 -0.27 8.65 7.18
C GLU A 239 -1.20 7.75 7.99
N HIS A 240 -0.72 7.32 9.14
CA HIS A 240 -1.48 6.70 10.23
C HIS A 240 -1.37 7.60 11.47
N ALA A 241 -2.23 7.36 12.46
CA ALA A 241 -2.17 8.09 13.74
C ALA A 241 -0.81 7.93 14.45
N THR A 242 -0.17 6.76 14.30
CA THR A 242 1.06 6.40 15.02
C THR A 242 2.31 6.32 14.13
N ALA A 243 2.16 6.43 12.80
CA ALA A 243 3.25 6.26 11.86
C ALA A 243 3.01 7.04 10.56
N ALA A 244 4.08 7.37 9.85
CA ALA A 244 3.99 7.84 8.47
C ALA A 244 5.01 7.12 7.60
N GLN A 245 4.70 6.98 6.32
CA GLN A 245 5.58 6.46 5.30
C GLN A 245 5.56 7.37 4.07
N ALA A 246 6.73 7.63 3.51
CA ALA A 246 6.85 8.14 2.15
C ALA A 246 7.44 7.04 1.26
N GLN A 247 6.75 6.71 0.19
CA GLN A 247 7.18 5.77 -0.83
C GLN A 247 7.44 6.51 -2.14
N VAL A 248 8.70 6.53 -2.55
CA VAL A 248 9.13 7.11 -3.81
C VAL A 248 8.99 6.05 -4.90
N HIS A 249 8.26 6.38 -5.97
CA HIS A 249 8.21 5.57 -7.18
C HIS A 249 9.22 6.13 -8.18
N ALA A 250 10.01 5.26 -8.79
CA ALA A 250 11.09 5.66 -9.69
C ALA A 250 11.31 4.65 -10.81
N VAL A 251 11.98 5.10 -11.87
CA VAL A 251 12.56 4.24 -12.91
C VAL A 251 14.06 4.12 -12.64
N LEU A 252 14.57 2.89 -12.59
CA LEU A 252 16.00 2.62 -12.57
C LEU A 252 16.47 2.34 -13.99
N GLU A 253 17.47 3.09 -14.46
CA GLU A 253 18.25 2.80 -15.66
C GLU A 253 19.53 2.04 -15.22
N PRO A 254 19.62 0.72 -15.45
CA PRO A 254 20.76 -0.08 -15.01
C PRO A 254 22.08 0.37 -15.65
N ALA A 255 23.16 0.38 -14.88
CA ALA A 255 24.49 0.75 -15.39
C ALA A 255 25.07 -0.25 -16.42
N ASP A 256 24.57 -1.49 -16.42
CA ASP A 256 24.95 -2.54 -17.37
C ASP A 256 24.25 -2.40 -18.74
N GLY A 257 23.40 -1.38 -18.91
CA GLY A 257 22.64 -1.14 -20.14
C GLY A 257 21.43 -2.06 -20.31
N GLY A 258 21.03 -2.79 -19.26
CA GLY A 258 19.79 -3.56 -19.23
C GLY A 258 18.53 -2.69 -19.38
N PRO A 259 17.35 -3.30 -19.56
CA PRO A 259 16.10 -2.55 -19.70
C PRO A 259 15.82 -1.74 -18.41
N PRO A 260 15.21 -0.54 -18.53
CA PRO A 260 14.77 0.20 -17.36
C PRO A 260 13.80 -0.63 -16.50
N ARG A 261 13.82 -0.43 -15.19
CA ARG A 261 13.01 -1.20 -14.23
C ARG A 261 12.23 -0.27 -13.32
N LEU A 262 10.99 -0.61 -12.99
CA LEU A 262 10.25 0.07 -11.93
C LEU A 262 10.81 -0.32 -10.58
N VAL A 263 11.12 0.67 -9.76
CA VAL A 263 11.59 0.48 -8.39
C VAL A 263 10.88 1.42 -7.43
N ARG A 264 10.91 1.07 -6.15
CA ARG A 264 10.38 1.89 -5.06
C ARG A 264 11.42 2.06 -3.97
N ALA A 265 11.44 3.19 -3.30
CA ALA A 265 12.20 3.38 -2.08
C ALA A 265 11.28 3.97 -1.02
N SER A 266 11.21 3.33 0.15
CA SER A 266 10.33 3.77 1.24
C SER A 266 11.10 4.16 2.48
N VAL A 267 10.61 5.19 3.15
CA VAL A 267 11.06 5.60 4.47
C VAL A 267 9.85 5.70 5.39
N SER A 268 9.97 5.17 6.61
CA SER A 268 8.91 5.20 7.61
C SER A 268 9.44 5.72 8.93
N ALA A 269 8.60 6.48 9.63
CA ALA A 269 8.91 7.00 10.96
C ALA A 269 7.70 6.86 11.89
N PRO A 270 7.90 6.55 13.18
CA PRO A 270 6.85 6.70 14.17
C PRO A 270 6.46 8.18 14.27
N LYS A 271 5.17 8.43 14.43
CA LYS A 271 4.57 9.77 14.42
C LYS A 271 3.54 9.88 15.54
N PRO A 272 3.55 10.92 16.38
CA PRO A 272 2.41 11.21 17.23
C PRO A 272 1.27 11.80 16.38
N ASP A 273 0.02 11.46 16.70
CA ASP A 273 -1.20 11.87 15.99
C ASP A 273 -1.31 13.39 15.73
N THR A 274 -0.74 14.20 16.63
CA THR A 274 -0.64 15.67 16.51
C THR A 274 0.27 16.20 15.39
N VAL A 275 1.17 15.39 14.82
CA VAL A 275 2.00 15.82 13.68
C VAL A 275 1.23 15.56 12.40
N LEU A 276 0.79 16.60 11.72
CA LEU A 276 -0.01 16.51 10.49
C LEU A 276 0.58 17.39 9.38
N GLY A 277 0.17 17.11 8.14
CA GLY A 277 0.53 17.91 6.97
C GLY A 277 2.05 18.02 6.77
N ALA A 278 2.54 19.23 6.46
CA ALA A 278 3.96 19.44 6.13
C ALA A 278 4.94 19.01 7.24
N GLY A 279 4.48 18.91 8.49
CA GLY A 279 5.27 18.41 9.61
C GLY A 279 5.76 16.98 9.44
N VAL A 280 5.05 16.16 8.66
CA VAL A 280 5.39 14.76 8.40
C VAL A 280 6.75 14.65 7.71
N TRP A 281 7.05 15.55 6.76
CA TRP A 281 8.33 15.53 6.06
C TRP A 281 9.53 15.71 7.00
N GLN A 282 9.39 16.47 8.08
CA GLN A 282 10.48 16.64 9.05
C GLN A 282 10.83 15.35 9.78
N LEU A 283 9.86 14.45 9.96
CA LEU A 283 10.11 13.13 10.55
C LEU A 283 10.82 12.20 9.57
N LEU A 284 10.57 12.34 8.27
CA LEU A 284 11.06 11.43 7.25
C LEU A 284 12.41 11.86 6.64
N ARG A 285 12.66 13.16 6.49
CA ARG A 285 13.88 13.74 5.89
C ARG A 285 15.20 13.18 6.42
N PRO A 286 15.40 12.99 7.74
CA PRO A 286 16.69 12.54 8.25
C PRO A 286 17.10 11.13 7.83
N HIS A 287 16.18 10.39 7.21
CA HIS A 287 16.33 8.96 6.98
C HIS A 287 16.45 8.58 5.50
N MET A 288 16.34 9.55 4.57
CA MET A 288 16.39 9.25 3.14
C MET A 288 16.77 10.48 2.30
N ALA A 289 18.02 10.56 1.84
CA ALA A 289 18.49 11.66 0.99
C ALA A 289 17.73 11.79 -0.35
N LEU A 290 17.07 10.71 -0.81
CA LEU A 290 16.21 10.72 -2.00
C LEU A 290 15.10 11.78 -1.92
N LEU A 291 14.59 12.07 -0.71
CA LEU A 291 13.55 13.09 -0.53
C LEU A 291 14.05 14.51 -0.90
N ALA A 292 15.34 14.79 -0.69
CA ALA A 292 15.95 16.04 -1.12
C ALA A 292 16.08 16.10 -2.65
N ALA A 293 16.60 15.03 -3.27
CA ALA A 293 16.71 14.94 -4.73
C ALA A 293 15.37 15.10 -5.46
N LEU A 294 14.30 14.54 -4.91
CA LEU A 294 12.92 14.74 -5.38
C LEU A 294 12.49 16.20 -5.35
N GLY A 295 12.72 16.89 -4.22
CA GLY A 295 12.38 18.32 -4.07
C GLY A 295 13.18 19.22 -5.01
N GLU A 296 14.39 18.80 -5.38
CA GLU A 296 15.30 19.53 -6.28
C GLU A 296 15.16 19.12 -7.76
N GLY A 297 14.33 18.13 -8.08
CA GLY A 297 14.19 17.61 -9.45
C GLY A 297 15.47 16.97 -9.98
N ARG A 298 16.12 16.14 -9.17
CA ARG A 298 17.39 15.45 -9.52
C ARG A 298 17.22 13.94 -9.58
N SER A 299 18.05 13.33 -10.43
CA SER A 299 18.30 11.89 -10.40
C SER A 299 19.20 11.50 -9.23
N MET A 300 19.30 10.20 -8.94
CA MET A 300 20.29 9.65 -8.01
C MET A 300 21.15 8.61 -8.72
N ASP A 301 22.46 8.67 -8.55
CA ASP A 301 23.38 7.62 -8.96
C ASP A 301 23.48 6.59 -7.84
N LEU A 302 23.14 5.34 -8.13
CA LEU A 302 23.17 4.21 -7.21
C LEU A 302 24.38 3.33 -7.49
N THR A 303 25.03 2.87 -6.43
CA THR A 303 26.09 1.86 -6.48
C THR A 303 25.82 0.80 -5.44
N ASP A 304 25.53 -0.41 -5.90
CA ASP A 304 25.27 -1.59 -5.09
C ASP A 304 24.14 -1.42 -4.04
N MET A 305 23.12 -0.62 -4.35
CA MET A 305 21.97 -0.43 -3.47
C MET A 305 21.21 -1.76 -3.31
N PRO A 306 21.00 -2.29 -2.09
CA PRO A 306 20.29 -3.55 -1.94
C PRO A 306 18.83 -3.46 -2.43
N VAL A 307 18.35 -4.48 -3.12
CA VAL A 307 17.01 -4.49 -3.73
C VAL A 307 16.31 -5.84 -3.51
N THR A 308 14.99 -5.80 -3.27
CA THR A 308 14.13 -6.98 -3.19
C THR A 308 13.71 -7.48 -4.58
N ALA A 309 13.16 -8.69 -4.65
CA ALA A 309 12.59 -9.20 -5.90
C ALA A 309 11.41 -8.34 -6.41
N GLU A 310 10.72 -7.62 -5.52
CA GLU A 310 9.59 -6.76 -5.86
C GLU A 310 10.01 -5.35 -6.31
N GLY A 311 11.32 -5.11 -6.46
CA GLY A 311 11.87 -3.81 -6.85
C GLY A 311 11.90 -2.78 -5.72
N ASP A 312 11.77 -3.20 -4.46
CA ASP A 312 11.94 -2.29 -3.33
C ASP A 312 13.42 -2.13 -2.99
N LEU A 313 13.92 -0.90 -3.10
CA LEU A 313 15.25 -0.50 -2.68
C LEU A 313 15.29 -0.41 -1.15
N ILE A 314 16.20 -1.16 -0.53
CA ILE A 314 16.51 -1.02 0.89
C ILE A 314 17.46 0.17 1.01
N TRP A 315 16.87 1.35 1.17
CA TRP A 315 17.59 2.60 1.04
C TRP A 315 18.73 2.74 2.05
N SER A 316 19.91 3.09 1.56
CA SER A 316 21.06 3.51 2.35
C SER A 316 21.79 4.64 1.63
N ASP A 317 21.97 5.78 2.32
CA ASP A 317 22.64 6.96 1.76
C ASP A 317 24.13 6.69 1.42
N GLU A 318 24.72 5.59 1.92
CA GLU A 318 26.07 5.17 1.55
C GLU A 318 26.17 4.75 0.08
N HIS A 319 25.07 4.20 -0.47
CA HIS A 319 24.97 3.65 -1.82
C HIS A 319 24.39 4.63 -2.85
N ALA A 320 24.13 5.88 -2.47
CA ALA A 320 23.42 6.84 -3.30
C ALA A 320 24.11 8.22 -3.33
N ARG A 321 24.17 8.84 -4.51
CA ARG A 321 24.68 10.20 -4.72
C ARG A 321 23.72 11.00 -5.60
N ALA A 322 23.60 12.30 -5.35
CA ALA A 322 22.77 13.16 -6.21
C ALA A 322 23.38 13.25 -7.61
N GLY A 323 22.60 12.87 -8.62
CA GLY A 323 22.98 12.90 -10.03
C GLY A 323 22.52 14.20 -10.71
N GLU A 324 22.50 14.20 -12.04
CA GLU A 324 22.07 15.35 -12.86
C GLU A 324 20.58 15.70 -12.68
N PRO A 325 20.16 16.94 -13.03
CA PRO A 325 18.74 17.30 -13.12
C PRO A 325 17.94 16.29 -13.94
N ALA A 326 16.78 15.90 -13.43
CA ALA A 326 15.89 14.94 -14.06
C ALA A 326 14.45 15.40 -13.87
N ASP A 327 13.81 15.78 -14.97
CA ASP A 327 12.41 16.16 -14.98
C ASP A 327 11.52 14.89 -14.89
N PRO A 328 10.61 14.80 -13.89
CA PRO A 328 9.75 13.63 -13.72
C PRO A 328 8.79 13.41 -14.90
N PHE A 329 8.30 14.46 -15.56
CA PHE A 329 7.40 14.36 -16.72
C PHE A 329 8.15 13.92 -17.97
N ALA A 330 9.39 14.38 -18.17
CA ALA A 330 10.26 13.85 -19.23
C ALA A 330 10.57 12.36 -18.99
N THR A 331 10.87 11.99 -17.74
CA THR A 331 11.09 10.59 -17.33
C THR A 331 9.84 9.73 -17.59
N ALA A 332 8.67 10.21 -17.16
CA ALA A 332 7.40 9.52 -17.30
C ALA A 332 6.98 9.35 -18.77
N ARG A 333 7.36 10.29 -19.64
CA ARG A 333 7.07 10.21 -21.08
C ARG A 333 8.02 9.29 -21.85
N VAL A 334 9.29 9.22 -21.45
CA VAL A 334 10.33 8.51 -22.23
C VAL A 334 10.71 7.16 -21.62
N ALA A 335 11.03 7.13 -20.32
CA ALA A 335 11.60 5.94 -19.69
C ALA A 335 10.50 5.00 -19.16
N LEU A 336 9.44 5.56 -18.55
CA LEU A 336 8.38 4.79 -17.92
C LEU A 336 7.67 3.76 -18.84
N PRO A 337 7.37 4.06 -20.12
CA PRO A 337 6.73 3.08 -21.02
C PRO A 337 7.62 1.88 -21.33
N THR A 338 8.94 2.04 -21.23
CA THR A 338 9.93 0.99 -21.50
C THR A 338 10.33 0.19 -20.27
N ALA A 339 9.87 0.61 -19.08
CA ALA A 339 10.28 0.01 -17.82
C ALA A 339 9.57 -1.33 -17.59
N THR A 340 10.30 -2.32 -17.09
CA THR A 340 9.74 -3.59 -16.63
C THR A 340 9.08 -3.43 -15.27
N THR A 341 7.94 -4.11 -15.06
CA THR A 341 7.28 -4.19 -13.76
C THR A 341 7.86 -5.37 -12.97
N PRO A 342 8.35 -5.17 -11.73
CA PRO A 342 8.82 -6.28 -10.91
C PRO A 342 7.66 -7.20 -10.48
N PRO A 343 7.92 -8.47 -10.18
CA PRO A 343 6.89 -9.37 -9.64
C PRO A 343 6.38 -8.90 -8.27
N THR A 344 5.19 -9.34 -7.88
CA THR A 344 4.65 -9.13 -6.54
C THR A 344 4.80 -10.41 -5.70
N ALA A 345 5.38 -10.27 -4.51
CA ALA A 345 5.57 -11.37 -3.57
C ALA A 345 4.21 -11.92 -3.13
N PRO A 346 4.09 -13.24 -2.86
CA PRO A 346 2.79 -13.86 -2.61
C PRO A 346 1.94 -13.20 -1.53
N LEU A 347 2.54 -12.76 -0.40
CA LEU A 347 1.81 -12.09 0.69
C LEU A 347 1.43 -10.64 0.37
N ASP A 348 2.00 -10.07 -0.69
CA ASP A 348 1.81 -8.68 -1.09
C ASP A 348 0.79 -8.55 -2.24
N ARG A 349 0.37 -9.68 -2.81
CA ARG A 349 -0.72 -9.78 -3.80
C ARG A 349 -2.07 -9.53 -3.14
N HIS A 350 -2.46 -8.26 -3.10
CA HIS A 350 -3.75 -7.84 -2.60
C HIS A 350 -4.28 -6.68 -3.45
N PRO A 351 -5.58 -6.61 -3.80
CA PRO A 351 -6.08 -5.58 -4.71
C PRO A 351 -5.77 -4.15 -4.27
N VAL A 352 -5.92 -3.85 -2.97
CA VAL A 352 -5.64 -2.52 -2.40
C VAL A 352 -4.15 -2.12 -2.45
N ARG A 353 -3.25 -3.09 -2.70
CA ARG A 353 -1.82 -2.85 -2.85
C ARG A 353 -1.39 -2.55 -4.28
N LEU A 354 -2.29 -2.73 -5.25
CA LEU A 354 -2.03 -2.38 -6.65
C LEU A 354 -1.73 -0.87 -6.73
N ALA A 355 -0.52 -0.53 -7.17
CA ALA A 355 -0.01 0.83 -7.23
C ALA A 355 0.89 0.98 -8.46
N HIS A 356 0.27 0.99 -9.64
CA HIS A 356 0.96 0.86 -10.91
C HIS A 356 1.27 2.26 -11.49
N PRO A 357 2.54 2.70 -11.60
CA PRO A 357 2.84 4.07 -12.05
C PRO A 357 2.41 4.31 -13.48
N VAL A 358 1.63 5.35 -13.75
CA VAL A 358 1.12 5.70 -15.07
C VAL A 358 1.41 7.15 -15.41
N PHE A 359 1.54 7.42 -16.70
CA PHE A 359 1.60 8.77 -17.25
C PHE A 359 0.40 8.98 -18.17
N LEU A 360 -0.36 10.04 -17.91
CA LEU A 360 -1.54 10.40 -18.67
C LEU A 360 -1.36 11.80 -19.25
N GLU A 361 -1.63 11.94 -20.55
CA GLU A 361 -1.69 13.22 -21.25
C GLU A 361 -2.78 13.17 -22.33
N GLY A 362 -3.23 14.33 -22.82
CA GLY A 362 -4.29 14.41 -23.82
C GLY A 362 -5.70 14.10 -23.29
N TYR A 363 -5.88 14.02 -21.97
CA TYR A 363 -7.20 13.88 -21.35
C TYR A 363 -7.90 15.23 -21.18
N THR A 364 -9.23 15.16 -21.04
CA THR A 364 -10.03 16.27 -20.50
C THR A 364 -10.31 15.98 -19.02
N ALA A 365 -9.97 16.92 -18.14
CA ALA A 365 -10.32 16.85 -16.74
C ALA A 365 -11.70 17.48 -16.50
N GLU A 366 -12.59 16.73 -15.88
CA GLU A 366 -13.91 17.17 -15.46
C GLU A 366 -14.00 17.11 -13.94
N GLN A 367 -14.61 18.12 -13.34
CA GLN A 367 -14.96 18.11 -11.92
C GLN A 367 -16.48 18.16 -11.82
N ASP A 368 -17.06 17.20 -11.10
CA ASP A 368 -18.49 17.23 -10.81
C ASP A 368 -18.80 18.38 -9.84
N ALA A 369 -19.89 19.10 -10.10
CA ALA A 369 -20.28 20.26 -9.34
C ALA A 369 -20.88 19.91 -7.96
N ASP A 370 -21.42 18.69 -7.80
CA ASP A 370 -22.18 18.28 -6.62
C ASP A 370 -21.29 17.62 -5.56
N ASP A 371 -20.29 16.82 -5.97
CA ASP A 371 -19.42 16.07 -5.05
C ASP A 371 -17.92 16.35 -5.22
N GLU A 372 -17.57 17.36 -6.03
CA GLU A 372 -16.19 17.76 -6.34
C GLU A 372 -15.30 16.65 -6.92
N THR A 373 -15.87 15.50 -7.33
CA THR A 373 -15.11 14.38 -7.86
C THR A 373 -14.46 14.73 -9.18
N VAL A 374 -13.20 14.29 -9.34
CA VAL A 374 -12.43 14.54 -10.56
C VAL A 374 -12.41 13.28 -11.42
N THR A 375 -12.70 13.45 -12.72
CA THR A 375 -12.62 12.38 -13.72
C THR A 375 -11.73 12.83 -14.87
N PHE A 376 -10.88 11.91 -15.36
CA PHE A 376 -10.16 12.10 -16.61
C PHE A 376 -10.86 11.37 -17.74
N THR A 377 -11.17 12.08 -18.82
CA THR A 377 -11.70 11.51 -20.06
C THR A 377 -10.60 11.46 -21.10
N LEU A 378 -10.18 10.26 -21.50
CA LEU A 378 -9.17 10.04 -22.55
C LEU A 378 -9.73 9.03 -23.55
N THR A 379 -9.65 9.34 -24.84
CA THR A 379 -10.18 8.49 -25.92
C THR A 379 -11.65 8.07 -25.74
N GLY A 380 -12.46 8.91 -25.08
CA GLY A 380 -13.88 8.63 -24.79
C GLY A 380 -14.13 7.75 -23.56
N HIS A 381 -13.09 7.26 -22.90
CA HIS A 381 -13.20 6.47 -21.67
C HIS A 381 -12.96 7.34 -20.44
N ARG A 382 -13.76 7.13 -19.39
CA ARG A 382 -13.68 7.85 -18.12
C ARG A 382 -12.86 7.07 -17.11
N LEU A 383 -11.92 7.75 -16.46
CA LEU A 383 -11.09 7.20 -15.39
C LEU A 383 -11.24 8.07 -14.15
N ALA A 384 -11.67 7.44 -13.04
CA ALA A 384 -11.82 8.13 -11.77
C ALA A 384 -10.46 8.62 -11.24
N VAL A 385 -10.42 9.79 -10.64
CA VAL A 385 -9.23 10.36 -10.02
C VAL A 385 -9.43 10.45 -8.52
N ASP A 386 -8.56 9.78 -7.77
CA ASP A 386 -8.62 9.74 -6.31
C ASP A 386 -7.87 10.95 -5.74
N THR A 387 -8.58 12.07 -5.63
CA THR A 387 -8.05 13.32 -5.07
C THR A 387 -7.98 13.30 -3.56
N ASP A 388 -8.68 12.39 -2.88
CA ASP A 388 -8.65 12.23 -1.42
C ASP A 388 -7.31 11.67 -0.93
N ARG A 389 -6.61 10.92 -1.80
CA ARG A 389 -5.24 10.44 -1.57
C ARG A 389 -4.15 11.45 -1.90
N VAL A 390 -4.47 12.68 -2.29
CA VAL A 390 -3.47 13.74 -2.47
C VAL A 390 -3.04 14.24 -1.09
N PRO A 391 -1.75 14.15 -0.73
CA PRO A 391 -1.33 14.50 0.61
C PRO A 391 -1.41 16.00 0.85
N VAL A 392 -2.09 16.39 1.93
CA VAL A 392 -2.11 17.78 2.44
C VAL A 392 -0.73 18.28 2.87
N ALA A 393 0.25 17.37 2.96
CA ALA A 393 1.64 17.67 3.24
C ALA A 393 2.41 18.25 2.03
N GLY A 394 1.77 18.48 0.88
CA GLY A 394 2.41 19.06 -0.30
C GLY A 394 1.56 20.14 -0.99
N PRO A 395 2.09 20.76 -2.07
CA PRO A 395 1.38 21.79 -2.83
C PRO A 395 0.38 21.24 -3.85
N LEU A 396 0.33 19.91 -4.07
CA LEU A 396 -0.65 19.29 -4.95
C LEU A 396 -2.04 19.39 -4.33
N THR A 397 -3.03 19.84 -5.09
CA THR A 397 -4.41 20.04 -4.62
C THR A 397 -5.41 19.47 -5.62
N PRO A 398 -6.64 19.09 -5.20
CA PRO A 398 -7.68 18.65 -6.12
C PRO A 398 -7.94 19.65 -7.25
N LYS A 399 -7.90 20.95 -6.95
CA LYS A 399 -8.02 22.02 -7.95
C LYS A 399 -6.88 22.03 -8.98
N ALA A 400 -5.65 21.79 -8.56
CA ALA A 400 -4.52 21.68 -9.49
C ALA A 400 -4.67 20.46 -10.41
N VAL A 401 -5.20 19.36 -9.87
CA VAL A 401 -5.52 18.14 -10.62
C VAL A 401 -6.65 18.39 -11.63
N ALA A 402 -7.73 19.06 -11.24
CA ALA A 402 -8.82 19.42 -12.16
C ALA A 402 -8.39 20.39 -13.27
N ALA A 403 -7.37 21.22 -13.04
CA ALA A 403 -6.83 22.17 -14.01
C ALA A 403 -5.59 21.65 -14.77
N SER A 404 -5.32 20.35 -14.71
CA SER A 404 -4.11 19.75 -15.25
C SER A 404 -4.24 19.36 -16.73
N THR A 405 -3.10 19.31 -17.42
CA THR A 405 -2.98 18.86 -18.81
C THR A 405 -2.18 17.56 -18.96
N ALA A 406 -1.42 17.20 -17.92
CA ALA A 406 -0.72 15.93 -17.82
C ALA A 406 -0.64 15.50 -16.34
N CYS A 407 -0.63 14.19 -16.09
CA CYS A 407 -0.63 13.60 -14.76
C CYS A 407 0.34 12.41 -14.70
N ILE A 408 1.22 12.43 -13.71
CA ILE A 408 1.92 11.25 -13.22
C ILE A 408 1.13 10.74 -12.03
N GLY A 409 0.69 9.48 -12.07
CA GLY A 409 -0.14 8.91 -11.03
C GLY A 409 0.14 7.44 -10.75
N LEU A 410 -0.55 6.90 -9.76
CA LEU A 410 -0.60 5.47 -9.46
C LEU A 410 -1.99 4.97 -9.82
N LEU A 411 -2.07 4.07 -10.79
CA LEU A 411 -3.28 3.31 -11.04
C LEU A 411 -3.50 2.37 -9.84
N ARG A 412 -4.69 2.45 -9.27
CA ARG A 412 -5.13 1.77 -8.05
C ARG A 412 -6.43 1.03 -8.34
N TRP A 413 -6.71 -0.01 -7.56
CA TRP A 413 -8.02 -0.65 -7.54
C TRP A 413 -8.63 -0.51 -6.16
N ASP A 414 -9.81 0.10 -6.09
CA ASP A 414 -10.56 0.24 -4.85
C ASP A 414 -12.07 0.25 -5.14
N ALA A 415 -12.86 -0.26 -4.20
CA ALA A 415 -14.32 -0.30 -4.29
C ALA A 415 -14.86 -0.80 -5.65
N GLY A 416 -14.23 -1.81 -6.22
CA GLY A 416 -14.66 -2.45 -7.47
C GLY A 416 -14.35 -1.66 -8.75
N ARG A 417 -13.45 -0.67 -8.71
CA ARG A 417 -13.05 0.09 -9.90
C ARG A 417 -11.59 0.51 -9.90
N PHE A 418 -11.05 0.75 -11.09
CA PHE A 418 -9.76 1.41 -11.25
C PHE A 418 -9.90 2.92 -11.03
N ALA A 419 -8.93 3.50 -10.35
CA ALA A 419 -8.79 4.95 -10.18
C ALA A 419 -7.31 5.34 -10.24
N VAL A 420 -7.03 6.60 -10.55
CA VAL A 420 -5.67 7.14 -10.53
C VAL A 420 -5.49 8.03 -9.32
N GLN A 421 -4.52 7.70 -8.48
CA GLN A 421 -4.01 8.58 -7.43
C GLN A 421 -2.94 9.51 -8.03
N PRO A 422 -3.15 10.84 -8.06
CA PRO A 422 -2.16 11.78 -8.59
C PRO A 422 -0.91 11.86 -7.70
N LEU A 423 0.28 11.78 -8.32
CA LEU A 423 1.57 12.06 -7.68
C LEU A 423 2.12 13.43 -8.10
N ALA A 424 1.90 13.79 -9.36
CA ALA A 424 2.27 15.09 -9.91
C ALA A 424 1.39 15.46 -11.09
N VAL A 425 1.18 16.75 -11.31
CA VAL A 425 0.44 17.27 -12.47
C VAL A 425 1.16 18.44 -13.13
N GLU A 426 1.00 18.59 -14.45
CA GLU A 426 1.32 19.81 -15.17
C GLU A 426 0.07 20.68 -15.29
N THR A 427 0.19 21.96 -14.94
CA THR A 427 -0.85 22.97 -15.12
C THR A 427 -0.30 24.21 -15.81
N THR A 428 -1.18 25.09 -16.28
CA THR A 428 -0.77 26.34 -16.95
C THR A 428 -0.96 27.55 -16.03
N VAL A 429 0.15 28.20 -15.68
CA VAL A 429 0.16 29.46 -14.92
C VAL A 429 0.74 30.57 -15.78
N ARG A 430 -0.02 31.64 -16.04
CA ARG A 430 0.42 32.78 -16.87
C ARG A 430 1.00 32.32 -18.23
N ARG A 431 0.34 31.36 -18.87
CA ARG A 431 0.74 30.74 -20.15
C ARG A 431 2.05 29.94 -20.12
N LYS A 432 2.56 29.59 -18.94
CA LYS A 432 3.70 28.67 -18.78
C LYS A 432 3.22 27.38 -18.13
N THR A 433 3.69 26.26 -18.65
CA THR A 433 3.52 24.96 -18.00
C THR A 433 4.34 24.93 -16.72
N VAL A 434 3.73 24.50 -15.63
CA VAL A 434 4.34 24.36 -14.32
C VAL A 434 3.94 23.00 -13.75
N ALA A 435 4.93 22.25 -13.27
CA ALA A 435 4.71 21.00 -12.58
C ALA A 435 4.43 21.23 -11.08
N VAL A 436 3.45 20.50 -10.55
CA VAL A 436 3.09 20.50 -9.12
C VAL A 436 3.16 19.07 -8.62
N HIS A 437 4.03 18.80 -7.64
CA HIS A 437 4.30 17.46 -7.12
C HIS A 437 3.81 17.31 -5.68
N ALA A 438 3.25 16.15 -5.35
CA ALA A 438 2.87 15.78 -3.98
C ALA A 438 4.06 15.85 -3.02
N GLY A 439 5.24 15.37 -3.47
CA GLY A 439 6.49 15.37 -2.70
C GLY A 439 7.32 16.64 -2.80
N ALA A 440 6.82 17.75 -3.34
CA ALA A 440 7.65 18.94 -3.59
C ALA A 440 8.28 19.56 -2.33
N TRP A 441 7.67 19.35 -1.15
CA TRP A 441 8.21 19.82 0.13
C TRP A 441 9.05 18.77 0.86
N ALA A 442 9.29 17.60 0.24
CA ALA A 442 9.98 16.50 0.90
C ALA A 442 11.42 16.87 1.29
N GLY A 443 12.15 17.60 0.45
CA GLY A 443 13.50 18.12 0.73
C GLY A 443 13.56 19.40 1.57
N GLY A 444 12.40 19.97 1.92
CA GLY A 444 12.28 21.36 2.39
C GLY A 444 11.68 22.25 1.31
N THR A 445 11.19 23.43 1.70
CA THR A 445 10.43 24.30 0.77
C THR A 445 10.78 25.77 0.93
N THR A 446 10.90 26.47 -0.19
CA THR A 446 10.98 27.94 -0.26
C THR A 446 9.59 28.59 -0.41
N ASP A 447 8.53 27.78 -0.52
CA ASP A 447 7.16 28.27 -0.48
C ASP A 447 6.85 28.83 0.91
N LYS A 448 6.36 30.07 0.97
CA LYS A 448 5.98 30.73 2.22
C LYS A 448 4.90 29.96 2.98
N ALA A 449 3.94 29.35 2.27
CA ALA A 449 2.88 28.57 2.89
C ALA A 449 3.43 27.28 3.51
N GLY A 450 4.23 26.52 2.74
CA GLY A 450 4.90 25.32 3.20
C GLY A 450 5.84 25.60 4.38
N ALA A 451 6.68 26.64 4.28
CA ALA A 451 7.63 27.01 5.35
C ALA A 451 6.93 27.40 6.66
N LYS A 452 5.77 28.06 6.58
CA LYS A 452 4.96 28.38 7.76
C LYS A 452 4.38 27.13 8.43
N LEU A 453 3.86 26.20 7.63
CA LEU A 453 3.29 24.93 8.12
C LEU A 453 4.37 24.05 8.75
N GLU A 454 5.54 23.96 8.11
CA GLU A 454 6.70 23.25 8.65
C GLU A 454 7.14 23.80 10.00
N LYS A 455 7.29 25.13 10.11
CA LYS A 455 7.69 25.77 11.38
C LYS A 455 6.69 25.46 12.51
N ALA A 456 5.39 25.55 12.23
CA ALA A 456 4.36 25.26 13.21
C ALA A 456 4.43 23.82 13.72
N ALA A 457 4.71 22.86 12.84
CA ALA A 457 4.90 21.47 13.23
C ALA A 457 6.16 21.26 14.08
N THR A 458 7.28 21.92 13.75
CA THR A 458 8.52 21.85 14.54
C THR A 458 8.30 22.31 15.98
N ASP A 459 7.61 23.44 16.15
CA ASP A 459 7.33 24.01 17.47
C ASP A 459 6.47 23.05 18.32
N ALA A 460 5.49 22.38 17.72
CA ALA A 460 4.65 21.37 18.39
C ALA A 460 5.46 20.14 18.84
N VAL A 461 6.33 19.59 17.97
CA VAL A 461 7.17 18.43 18.31
C VAL A 461 8.17 18.76 19.42
N ALA A 462 8.75 19.96 19.42
CA ALA A 462 9.68 20.39 20.46
C ALA A 462 9.01 20.39 21.84
N VAL A 463 7.78 20.92 21.94
CA VAL A 463 6.99 20.91 23.18
C VAL A 463 6.68 19.49 23.65
N LEU A 464 6.34 18.58 22.74
CA LEU A 464 6.06 17.17 23.09
C LEU A 464 7.30 16.45 23.60
N ARG A 465 8.46 16.64 22.95
CA ARG A 465 9.74 16.08 23.41
C ARG A 465 10.14 16.60 24.78
N GLU A 466 9.93 17.89 25.04
CA GLU A 466 10.18 18.48 26.35
C GLU A 466 9.28 17.84 27.43
N ARG A 467 7.98 17.71 27.16
CA ARG A 467 7.03 17.08 28.09
C ARG A 467 7.36 15.62 28.36
N ALA A 468 7.66 14.84 27.32
CA ALA A 468 8.07 13.45 27.44
C ALA A 468 9.37 13.31 28.26
N GLY A 469 10.36 14.16 27.99
CA GLY A 469 11.62 14.17 28.75
C GLY A 469 11.43 14.50 30.23
N ARG A 470 10.44 15.32 30.60
CA ARG A 470 10.07 15.58 32.01
C ARG A 470 9.37 14.39 32.66
N LEU A 471 8.56 13.65 31.90
CA LEU A 471 7.85 12.46 32.39
C LEU A 471 8.79 11.28 32.62
N LEU A 472 9.80 11.09 31.76
CA LEU A 472 10.78 10.00 31.86
C LEU A 472 11.89 10.25 32.91
N ARG A 473 11.95 11.45 33.50
CA ARG A 473 12.89 11.82 34.57
C ARG A 473 12.30 11.69 35.98
N LYS A 474 11.07 11.19 36.08
CA LYS A 474 10.42 10.77 37.33
C LYS A 474 10.39 9.26 37.38
#